data_AF-A0A535AY62-F1
#
_entry.id   AF-A0A535AY62-F1
#
_cell.length_a   1.000
_cell.length_b   1.000
_cell.length_c   1.000
_cell.angle_alpha   90.00
_cell.angle_beta   90.00
_cell.angle_gamma   90.00
#
_symmetry.space_group_name_H-M   'P 1'
#
loop_
_entity.id
_entity.type
_entity.pdbx_description
1 polymer ?
#
loop_
_entity_poly.entity_id
_entity_poly.type
_entity_poly.pdbx_seq_one_letter_code
_entity_poly.pdbx_strand_id
1 'polypeptide(L)'
;MLIRDTLQRDLSRRIEEIIKVDQTDEAVVHEELSEYVVTPAIRDFYHRVLSAFAEGPTTLSESVGIWVSGFFGSGKSSFIKNLGYVLEDNVVLGDRAVDLFAQRLEDQRVVNLVDAIHAKFPVKIIMFDIQSDRAVGTERRSIAHYMYRVLLIARAAR
;
A
#
# COMPACT_ATOMS: atom_id res chain seq x y z
N MET A 1 7.80 -5.30 -38.91
CA MET A 1 7.06 -5.51 -37.65
C MET A 1 8.05 -6.06 -36.66
N LEU A 2 8.42 -5.27 -35.66
CA LEU A 2 9.29 -5.68 -34.57
C LEU A 2 8.43 -6.21 -33.43
N ILE A 3 8.97 -7.11 -32.59
CA ILE A 3 8.27 -7.62 -31.39
C ILE A 3 7.83 -6.46 -30.48
N ARG A 4 8.62 -5.38 -30.41
CA ARG A 4 8.27 -4.20 -29.63
C ARG A 4 6.94 -3.56 -30.06
N ASP A 5 6.57 -3.69 -31.33
CA ASP A 5 5.37 -3.08 -31.90
C ASP A 5 4.10 -3.86 -31.50
N THR A 6 4.22 -5.06 -30.94
CA THR A 6 3.09 -5.86 -30.45
C THR A 6 2.88 -5.78 -28.94
N LEU A 7 3.79 -5.12 -28.22
CA LEU A 7 3.72 -5.01 -26.77
C LEU A 7 2.78 -3.87 -26.40
N GLN A 8 1.86 -4.14 -25.47
CA GLN A 8 0.95 -3.12 -24.93
C GLN A 8 1.69 -2.06 -24.10
N ARG A 9 2.86 -2.40 -23.56
CA ARG A 9 3.67 -1.54 -22.68
C ARG A 9 5.08 -1.41 -23.22
N ASP A 10 5.69 -0.26 -22.97
CA ASP A 10 7.10 -0.05 -23.25
C ASP A 10 7.96 -0.81 -22.23
N LEU A 11 8.71 -1.81 -22.72
CA LEU A 11 9.62 -2.61 -21.91
C LEU A 11 11.06 -2.05 -21.91
N SER A 12 11.31 -0.91 -22.57
CA SER A 12 12.63 -0.28 -22.57
C SER A 12 12.93 0.55 -21.31
N ARG A 13 11.89 0.87 -20.54
CA ARG A 13 12.03 1.54 -19.25
C ARG A 13 12.63 0.63 -18.19
N ARG A 14 13.21 1.25 -17.15
CA ARG A 14 13.68 0.53 -15.96
C ARG A 14 12.47 0.05 -15.15
N ILE A 15 12.41 -1.25 -14.89
CA ILE A 15 11.41 -1.85 -14.00
C ILE A 15 12.08 -2.07 -12.65
N GLU A 16 11.47 -1.54 -11.58
CA GLU A 16 11.94 -1.82 -10.23
C GLU A 16 11.63 -3.27 -9.86
N GLU A 17 12.67 -4.05 -9.57
CA GLU A 17 12.55 -5.49 -9.29
C GLU A 17 11.91 -5.78 -7.93
N ILE A 18 12.08 -4.88 -6.97
CA ILE A 18 11.68 -5.06 -5.58
C ILE A 18 10.83 -3.88 -5.14
N ILE A 19 9.62 -4.20 -4.67
CA ILE A 19 8.76 -3.23 -4.00
C ILE A 19 9.37 -2.86 -2.65
N LYS A 20 9.76 -1.60 -2.54
CA LYS A 20 10.19 -0.97 -1.29
C LYS A 20 9.00 -0.23 -0.69
N VAL A 21 8.62 -0.61 0.52
CA VAL A 21 7.45 -0.02 1.22
C VAL A 21 7.71 1.41 1.68
N ASP A 22 8.97 1.79 1.85
CA ASP A 22 9.45 3.12 2.24
C ASP A 22 9.80 4.03 1.04
N GLN A 23 9.67 3.53 -0.20
CA GLN A 23 9.81 4.36 -1.40
C GLN A 23 8.64 5.35 -1.49
N THR A 24 8.99 6.63 -1.57
CA THR A 24 8.09 7.79 -1.57
C THR A 24 8.21 8.65 -2.83
N ASP A 25 9.06 8.28 -3.78
CA ASP A 25 9.09 8.89 -5.11
C ASP A 25 7.72 8.74 -5.78
N GLU A 26 7.03 9.86 -5.98
CA GLU A 26 5.67 9.89 -6.51
C GLU A 26 5.56 9.29 -7.91
N ALA A 27 6.58 9.43 -8.76
CA ALA A 27 6.53 8.86 -10.10
C ALA A 27 6.58 7.32 -10.05
N VAL A 28 7.44 6.77 -9.18
CA VAL A 28 7.51 5.32 -8.96
C VAL A 28 6.20 4.81 -8.36
N VAL A 29 5.66 5.49 -7.34
CA VAL A 29 4.40 5.08 -6.69
C VAL A 29 3.23 5.14 -7.67
N HIS A 30 3.15 6.22 -8.47
CA HIS A 30 2.11 6.38 -9.48
C HIS A 30 2.16 5.23 -10.48
N GLU A 31 3.35 4.88 -10.96
CA GLU A 31 3.56 3.75 -11.86
C GLU A 31 3.15 2.42 -11.20
N GLU A 32 3.60 2.15 -9.97
CA GLU A 32 3.23 0.94 -9.24
C GLU A 32 1.70 0.78 -9.08
N LEU A 33 1.00 1.85 -8.70
CA LEU A 33 -0.46 1.86 -8.57
C LEU A 33 -1.15 1.70 -9.93
N SER A 34 -0.68 2.44 -10.94
CA SER A 34 -1.23 2.44 -12.29
C SER A 34 -0.92 1.18 -13.09
N GLU A 35 0.00 0.34 -12.64
CA GLU A 35 0.38 -0.86 -13.38
C GLU A 35 0.05 -2.15 -12.70
N TYR A 36 -0.50 -2.05 -11.50
CA TYR A 36 -0.85 -3.17 -10.66
C TYR A 36 -1.82 -4.11 -11.39
N VAL A 37 -1.43 -5.38 -11.47
CA VAL A 37 -2.24 -6.44 -12.07
C VAL A 37 -3.01 -7.15 -10.97
N VAL A 38 -4.32 -6.96 -10.98
CA VAL A 38 -5.22 -7.53 -9.97
C VAL A 38 -5.84 -8.81 -10.48
N THR A 39 -5.60 -9.92 -9.79
CA THR A 39 -6.36 -11.16 -10.00
C THR A 39 -7.68 -11.13 -9.22
N PRO A 40 -8.68 -11.94 -9.58
CA PRO A 40 -9.93 -12.04 -8.82
C PRO A 40 -9.70 -12.31 -7.32
N ALA A 41 -8.78 -13.21 -6.98
CA ALA A 41 -8.45 -13.51 -5.58
C ALA A 41 -7.85 -12.30 -4.84
N ILE A 42 -6.97 -11.54 -5.49
CA ILE A 42 -6.41 -10.31 -4.92
C ILE A 42 -7.52 -9.28 -4.68
N ARG A 43 -8.44 -9.12 -5.64
CA ARG A 43 -9.60 -8.23 -5.53
C ARG A 43 -10.44 -8.58 -4.29
N ASP A 44 -10.71 -9.86 -4.08
CA ASP A 44 -11.47 -10.34 -2.92
C ASP A 44 -10.74 -10.07 -1.59
N PHE A 45 -9.40 -10.17 -1.56
CA PHE A 45 -8.62 -9.82 -0.37
C PHE A 45 -8.70 -8.33 -0.03
N TYR A 46 -8.62 -7.43 -1.02
CA TYR A 46 -8.82 -6.00 -0.79
C TYR A 46 -10.21 -5.72 -0.25
N HIS A 47 -11.25 -6.28 -0.88
CA HIS A 47 -12.63 -6.15 -0.40
C HIS A 47 -12.78 -6.59 1.03
N ARG A 48 -12.29 -7.78 1.37
CA ARG A 48 -12.37 -8.31 2.73
C ARG A 48 -11.73 -7.37 3.76
N VAL A 49 -10.56 -6.83 3.45
CA VAL A 49 -9.85 -5.93 4.36
C VAL A 49 -10.57 -4.58 4.47
N LEU A 50 -10.92 -3.95 3.35
CA LEU A 50 -11.57 -2.65 3.32
C LEU A 50 -12.97 -2.69 3.96
N SER A 51 -13.77 -3.73 3.70
CA SER A 51 -15.07 -3.91 4.37
C SER A 51 -14.90 -4.05 5.89
N ALA A 52 -13.91 -4.82 6.35
CA ALA A 52 -13.64 -4.95 7.78
C ALA A 52 -13.25 -3.61 8.43
N PHE A 53 -12.49 -2.75 7.74
CA PHE A 53 -12.22 -1.39 8.21
C PHE A 53 -13.50 -0.54 8.23
N ALA A 54 -14.31 -0.58 7.17
CA ALA A 54 -15.53 0.23 7.06
C ALA A 54 -16.60 -0.14 8.09
N GLU A 55 -16.72 -1.43 8.43
CA GLU A 55 -17.66 -1.97 9.42
C GLU A 55 -17.14 -1.86 10.87
N GLY A 56 -15.84 -1.60 11.04
CA GLY A 56 -15.20 -1.53 12.35
C GLY A 56 -15.76 -0.43 13.26
N PRO A 57 -15.70 -0.60 14.59
CA PRO A 57 -16.14 0.41 15.54
C PRO A 57 -15.21 1.63 15.50
N THR A 58 -15.76 2.83 15.73
CA THR A 58 -15.00 4.09 15.79
C THR A 58 -13.98 4.13 16.93
N THR A 59 -14.22 3.35 17.98
CA THR A 59 -13.31 3.16 19.10
C THR A 59 -12.93 1.70 19.18
N LEU A 60 -11.68 1.40 18.87
CA LEU A 60 -11.14 0.06 19.02
C LEU A 60 -10.91 -0.24 20.50
N SER A 61 -11.56 -1.27 21.02
CA SER A 61 -11.30 -1.78 22.38
C SER A 61 -9.97 -2.52 22.47
N GLU A 62 -9.47 -3.04 21.35
CA GLU A 62 -8.23 -3.82 21.23
C GLU A 62 -7.49 -3.51 19.92
N SER A 63 -6.18 -3.79 19.89
CA SER A 63 -5.36 -3.65 18.69
C SER A 63 -5.73 -4.71 17.65
N VAL A 64 -6.08 -4.28 16.45
CA VAL A 64 -6.37 -5.18 15.31
C VAL A 64 -5.11 -5.34 14.46
N GLY A 65 -4.82 -6.58 14.04
CA GLY A 65 -3.69 -6.90 13.17
C GLY A 65 -4.12 -7.69 11.93
N ILE A 66 -3.48 -7.42 10.80
CA ILE A 66 -3.65 -8.17 9.55
C ILE A 66 -2.33 -8.87 9.24
N TRP A 67 -2.39 -10.17 8.96
CA TRP A 67 -1.24 -10.96 8.55
C TRP A 67 -1.36 -11.36 7.08
N VAL A 68 -0.41 -10.93 6.25
CA VAL A 68 -0.36 -11.25 4.82
C VAL A 68 0.81 -12.22 4.58
N SER A 69 0.50 -13.42 4.10
CA SER A 69 1.48 -14.48 3.83
C SER A 69 1.30 -15.10 2.44
N GLY A 70 2.30 -15.85 1.97
CA GLY A 70 2.32 -16.44 0.62
C GLY A 70 3.73 -16.58 0.05
N PHE A 71 3.85 -17.31 -1.06
CA PHE A 71 5.11 -17.65 -1.72
C PHE A 71 5.91 -16.43 -2.21
N PHE A 72 7.21 -16.61 -2.45
CA PHE A 72 8.03 -15.58 -3.09
C PHE A 72 7.44 -15.20 -4.46
N GLY A 73 7.45 -13.91 -4.81
CA GLY A 73 6.86 -13.41 -6.06
C GLY A 73 5.33 -13.33 -6.10
N SER A 74 4.62 -13.69 -5.01
CA SER A 74 3.13 -13.68 -5.01
C SER A 74 2.48 -12.30 -4.85
N GLY A 75 3.26 -11.20 -4.89
CA GLY A 75 2.72 -9.82 -4.82
C GLY A 75 2.37 -9.29 -3.43
N LYS A 76 2.83 -9.92 -2.33
CA LYS A 76 2.51 -9.51 -0.94
C LYS A 76 2.92 -8.07 -0.62
N SER A 77 4.14 -7.69 -0.96
CA SER A 77 4.65 -6.34 -0.68
C SER A 77 3.89 -5.29 -1.47
N SER A 78 3.62 -5.55 -2.76
CA SER A 78 2.72 -4.71 -3.57
C SER A 78 1.34 -4.59 -2.95
N PHE A 79 0.79 -5.71 -2.44
CA PHE A 79 -0.53 -5.72 -1.80
C PHE A 79 -0.59 -4.76 -0.61
N ILE A 80 0.37 -4.88 0.32
CA ILE A 80 0.42 -4.05 1.53
C ILE A 80 0.70 -2.58 1.17
N LYS A 81 1.60 -2.33 0.23
CA LYS A 81 1.95 -0.97 -0.19
C LYS A 81 0.75 -0.28 -0.82
N ASN A 82 0.11 -0.90 -1.80
CA ASN A 82 -1.10 -0.35 -2.44
C ASN A 82 -2.22 -0.17 -1.43
N LEU A 83 -2.47 -1.14 -0.54
CA LEU A 83 -3.47 -1.00 0.51
C LEU A 83 -3.22 0.24 1.37
N GLY A 84 -1.97 0.51 1.75
CA GLY A 84 -1.65 1.70 2.53
C GLY A 84 -1.86 3.01 1.75
N TYR A 85 -1.41 3.09 0.50
CA TYR A 85 -1.68 4.27 -0.34
C TYR A 85 -3.17 4.52 -0.56
N VAL A 86 -3.95 3.45 -0.76
CA VAL A 86 -5.40 3.52 -0.95
C VAL A 86 -6.14 3.90 0.34
N LEU A 87 -5.71 3.36 1.50
CA LEU A 87 -6.32 3.67 2.78
C LEU A 87 -6.02 5.08 3.27
N GLU A 88 -4.82 5.61 3.01
CA GLU A 88 -4.51 7.01 3.29
C GLU A 88 -5.09 7.96 2.24
N ASP A 89 -5.29 7.45 1.03
CA ASP A 89 -5.74 8.16 -0.18
C ASP A 89 -4.90 9.40 -0.49
N ASN A 90 -3.59 9.18 -0.51
CA ASN A 90 -2.64 10.21 -0.90
C ASN A 90 -2.88 10.63 -2.36
N VAL A 91 -2.66 11.91 -2.63
CA VAL A 91 -2.51 12.40 -4.01
C VAL A 91 -1.11 12.02 -4.49
N VAL A 92 -1.04 11.35 -5.64
CA VAL A 92 0.21 10.92 -6.27
C VAL A 92 0.22 11.45 -7.70
N LEU A 93 1.15 12.36 -8.00
CA LEU A 93 1.20 13.07 -9.29
C LEU A 93 -0.13 13.75 -9.71
N GLY A 94 -0.89 14.22 -8.73
CA GLY A 94 -2.16 14.94 -8.96
C GLY A 94 -3.41 14.06 -8.99
N ASP A 95 -3.25 12.74 -8.99
CA ASP A 95 -4.36 11.79 -8.94
C ASP A 95 -4.51 11.18 -7.54
N ARG A 96 -5.74 10.92 -7.09
CA ARG A 96 -5.99 10.20 -5.84
C ARG A 96 -5.55 8.74 -6.00
N ALA A 97 -4.83 8.22 -5.01
CA ALA A 97 -4.40 6.82 -5.02
C ALA A 97 -5.58 5.85 -5.14
N VAL A 98 -6.73 6.14 -4.50
CA VAL A 98 -7.92 5.29 -4.62
C VAL A 98 -8.48 5.26 -6.04
N ASP A 99 -8.43 6.38 -6.78
CA ASP A 99 -8.96 6.48 -8.13
C ASP A 99 -8.08 5.71 -9.13
N LEU A 100 -6.75 5.87 -9.03
CA LEU A 100 -5.78 5.09 -9.81
C LEU A 100 -5.97 3.59 -9.58
N PHE A 101 -6.17 3.21 -8.32
CA PHE A 101 -6.30 1.82 -7.91
C PHE A 101 -7.65 1.22 -8.34
N ALA A 102 -8.75 1.95 -8.19
CA ALA A 102 -10.08 1.51 -8.59
C ALA A 102 -10.17 1.21 -10.09
N GLN A 103 -9.45 1.97 -10.92
CA GLN A 103 -9.32 1.67 -12.35
C GLN A 103 -8.67 0.30 -12.60
N ARG A 104 -7.63 -0.05 -11.82
CA ARG A 104 -6.98 -1.38 -11.93
C ARG A 104 -7.84 -2.51 -11.40
N LEU A 105 -8.65 -2.21 -10.38
CA LEU A 105 -9.57 -3.19 -9.81
C LEU A 105 -10.82 -3.34 -10.66
N GLU A 106 -11.11 -2.44 -11.60
CA GLU A 106 -12.38 -2.39 -12.32
C GLU A 106 -13.58 -2.54 -11.35
N ASP A 107 -13.48 -1.85 -10.20
CA ASP A 107 -14.40 -2.04 -9.09
C ASP A 107 -14.59 -0.77 -8.27
N GLN A 108 -15.64 -0.03 -8.59
CA GLN A 108 -15.97 1.23 -7.94
C GLN A 108 -16.35 1.07 -6.46
N ARG A 109 -16.69 -0.14 -6.02
CA ARG A 109 -17.06 -0.39 -4.61
C ARG A 109 -15.90 -0.09 -3.67
N VAL A 110 -14.66 -0.20 -4.15
CA VAL A 110 -13.45 0.11 -3.38
C VAL A 110 -13.42 1.59 -3.00
N VAL A 111 -13.75 2.49 -3.94
CA VAL A 111 -13.83 3.93 -3.68
C VAL A 111 -14.87 4.21 -2.58
N ASN A 112 -16.06 3.63 -2.72
CA ASN A 112 -17.13 3.79 -1.73
C ASN A 112 -16.72 3.30 -0.32
N LEU A 113 -15.98 2.20 -0.24
CA LEU A 113 -15.48 1.67 1.03
C LEU A 113 -14.45 2.62 1.65
N VAL A 114 -13.51 3.13 0.85
CA VAL A 114 -12.48 4.08 1.32
C VAL A 114 -13.11 5.39 1.79
N ASP A 115 -14.03 5.96 1.00
CA ASP A 115 -14.75 7.18 1.39
C ASP A 115 -15.55 6.97 2.70
N ALA A 116 -16.19 5.80 2.87
CA ALA A 116 -16.88 5.46 4.10
C ALA A 116 -15.93 5.30 5.31
N ILE A 117 -14.72 4.78 5.09
CA ILE A 117 -13.67 4.71 6.12
C ILE A 117 -13.25 6.13 6.51
N HIS A 118 -12.95 7.03 5.56
CA HIS A 118 -12.53 8.40 5.87
C HIS A 118 -13.61 9.24 6.53
N ALA A 119 -14.88 8.99 6.21
CA ALA A 119 -15.99 9.63 6.91
C ALA A 119 -16.04 9.27 8.41
N LYS A 120 -15.50 8.12 8.80
CA LYS A 120 -15.49 7.62 10.18
C LYS A 120 -14.15 7.84 10.90
N PHE A 121 -13.04 7.76 10.18
CA PHE A 121 -11.69 7.66 10.74
C PHE A 121 -10.71 8.64 10.08
N PRO A 122 -9.94 9.43 10.85
CA PRO A 122 -8.76 10.12 10.32
C PRO A 122 -7.64 9.09 10.12
N VAL A 123 -7.54 8.53 8.91
CA VAL A 123 -6.54 7.50 8.59
C VAL A 123 -5.19 8.16 8.28
N LYS A 124 -4.13 7.61 8.87
CA LYS A 124 -2.74 7.90 8.50
C LYS A 124 -1.97 6.59 8.43
N ILE A 125 -1.23 6.36 7.36
CA ILE A 125 -0.42 5.16 7.18
C ILE A 125 1.04 5.50 7.48
N ILE A 126 1.70 4.53 8.09
CA ILE A 126 3.12 4.59 8.42
C ILE A 126 3.71 3.27 7.92
N MET A 127 4.42 3.33 6.80
CA MET A 127 5.12 2.19 6.23
C MET A 127 6.55 2.13 6.76
N PHE A 128 7.01 0.94 7.12
CA PHE A 128 8.40 0.72 7.56
C PHE A 128 8.83 -0.73 7.27
N ASP A 129 10.13 -0.90 7.03
CA ASP A 129 10.77 -2.20 6.86
C ASP A 129 11.66 -2.50 8.08
N ILE A 130 11.27 -3.51 8.85
CA ILE A 130 11.99 -3.92 10.07
C ILE A 130 13.41 -4.42 9.77
N GLN A 131 13.64 -5.07 8.61
CA GLN A 131 14.96 -5.61 8.29
C GLN A 131 15.93 -4.49 7.93
N SER A 132 15.50 -3.56 7.07
CA SER A 132 16.29 -2.39 6.67
C SER A 132 16.60 -1.49 7.87
N ASP A 133 15.62 -1.23 8.73
CA ASP A 133 15.80 -0.33 9.89
C ASP A 133 16.70 -0.90 10.99
N ARG A 134 16.79 -2.23 11.10
CA ARG A 134 17.69 -2.90 12.06
C ARG A 134 19.15 -2.80 11.68
N ALA A 135 19.47 -2.64 10.40
CA ALA A 135 20.86 -2.55 9.93
C ALA A 135 21.58 -1.27 10.40
N VAL A 136 20.83 -0.26 10.86
CA VAL A 136 21.36 1.07 11.23
C VAL A 136 21.80 1.13 12.71
N GLY A 137 21.66 0.06 13.50
CA GLY A 137 22.00 0.05 14.93
C GLY A 137 22.82 -1.15 15.39
N THR A 138 23.75 -0.93 16.32
CA THR A 138 24.60 -1.95 16.95
C THR A 138 23.90 -2.80 18.02
N GLU A 139 22.68 -2.42 18.44
CA GLU A 139 21.91 -3.12 19.48
C GLU A 139 20.64 -3.80 18.92
N ARG A 140 20.41 -5.07 19.29
CA ARG A 140 19.16 -5.80 19.00
C ARG A 140 18.00 -5.21 19.81
N ARG A 141 17.36 -4.17 19.28
CA ARG A 141 16.15 -3.57 19.88
C ARG A 141 14.88 -4.36 19.52
N SER A 142 13.86 -4.27 20.37
CA SER A 142 12.55 -4.89 20.14
C SER A 142 11.82 -4.24 18.95
N ILE A 143 10.90 -4.96 18.31
CA ILE A 143 10.07 -4.41 17.22
C ILE A 143 9.27 -3.20 17.70
N ALA A 144 8.74 -3.27 18.93
CA ALA A 144 8.01 -2.16 19.54
C ALA A 144 8.82 -0.85 19.58
N HIS A 145 10.13 -0.94 19.86
CA HIS A 145 11.01 0.23 19.83
C HIS A 145 11.08 0.86 18.44
N TYR A 146 11.24 0.04 17.39
CA TYR A 146 11.28 0.54 16.01
C TYR A 146 9.94 1.16 15.60
N MET A 147 8.83 0.47 15.86
CA MET A 147 7.48 0.99 15.59
C MET A 147 7.26 2.36 16.24
N TYR A 148 7.64 2.49 17.51
CA TYR A 148 7.49 3.75 18.24
C TYR A 148 8.38 4.85 17.67
N ARG A 149 9.62 4.55 17.29
CA ARG A 149 10.53 5.50 16.64
C ARG A 149 9.95 6.02 15.33
N VAL A 150 9.50 5.13 14.45
CA VAL A 150 8.90 5.53 13.16
C VAL A 150 7.64 6.36 13.39
N LEU A 151 6.79 5.97 14.35
CA LEU A 151 5.61 6.74 14.74
C LEU A 151 5.94 8.17 15.20
N LEU A 152 6.99 8.33 16.02
CA LEU A 152 7.42 9.64 16.48
C LEU A 152 7.97 10.51 15.35
N ILE A 153 8.77 9.94 14.44
CA ILE A 153 9.29 10.64 13.27
C ILE A 153 8.13 11.11 12.38
N ALA A 154 7.17 10.24 12.10
CA ALA A 154 6.00 10.55 11.28
C ALA A 154 5.09 11.64 11.90
N ARG A 155 5.10 11.78 13.22
CA ARG A 155 4.39 12.88 13.92
C ARG A 155 5.13 14.21 13.86
N ALA A 156 6.46 14.18 13.89
CA ALA A 156 7.30 15.39 13.87
C ALA A 156 7.41 16.04 12.49
N ALA A 157 7.13 15.30 11.42
CA ALA A 157 7.13 15.79 10.04
C ALA A 157 5.82 16.51 9.63
N ARG A 158 4.92 16.78 10.59
CA ARG A 158 3.70 17.58 10.41
C ARG A 158 3.94 19.01 10.85
#